data_AF-A0A956DWB2-F1
#
_entry.id   AF-A0A956DWB2-F1
#
_cell.length_a   1.000
_cell.length_b   1.000
_cell.length_c   1.000
_cell.angle_alpha   90.00
_cell.angle_beta   90.00
_cell.angle_gamma   90.00
#
_symmetry.space_group_name_H-M   'P 1'
#
loop_
_entity.id
_entity.type
_entity.pdbx_description
1 polymer ?
#
loop_
_entity_poly.entity_id
_entity_poly.type
_entity_poly.pdbx_seq_one_letter_code
_entity_poly.pdbx_strand_id
1 'polypeptide(L)'
;MKAKMMVVAMAMTVVALLAGCAEPTPIAGPEGPRGEAGPVGDAGLRGEPGERGPVGPAGPAGPPGPGDTGRHNFCGLTPDAYTGAEVGGYQGAGDACAELCTTMGHEARACTAADLAMILQDGDVPAGAWYLDARRDCDAWTSDEGVGAVTGADRPGEGACSVARPVLCCR
;
A
#
# COMPACT_ATOMS: atom_id res chain seq x y z
N MET A 1 24.15 8.72 116.16
CA MET A 1 23.63 7.54 115.41
C MET A 1 22.33 7.80 114.64
N LYS A 2 21.67 8.97 114.75
CA LYS A 2 20.34 9.24 114.16
C LYS A 2 20.33 9.75 112.70
N ALA A 3 21.48 10.07 112.09
CA ALA A 3 21.53 10.64 110.74
C ALA A 3 21.75 9.61 109.59
N LYS A 4 22.17 8.37 109.88
CA LYS A 4 22.36 7.30 108.86
C LYS A 4 21.08 6.52 108.55
N MET A 5 20.09 6.50 109.44
CA MET A 5 18.84 5.74 109.26
C MET A 5 17.83 6.39 108.29
N MET A 6 17.97 7.68 107.97
CA MET A 6 16.98 8.38 107.16
C MET A 6 17.20 8.20 105.63
N VAL A 7 18.43 7.88 105.20
CA VAL A 7 18.76 7.68 103.77
C VAL A 7 18.38 6.28 103.27
N VAL A 8 18.38 5.27 104.15
CA VAL A 8 18.06 3.88 103.78
C VAL A 8 16.55 3.67 103.58
N ALA A 9 15.69 4.46 104.24
CA ALA A 9 14.24 4.32 104.16
C ALA A 9 13.64 4.83 102.84
N MET A 10 14.32 5.72 102.11
CA MET A 10 13.82 6.29 100.86
C MET A 10 14.20 5.46 99.62
N ALA A 11 15.20 4.57 99.74
CA ALA A 11 15.64 3.67 98.66
C ALA A 11 14.83 2.36 98.58
N MET A 12 14.18 1.95 99.68
CA MET A 12 13.43 0.68 99.76
C MET A 12 11.98 0.76 99.27
N THR A 13 11.43 1.95 99.07
CA THR A 13 10.06 2.14 98.55
C THR A 13 9.97 2.11 97.02
N VAL A 14 11.10 2.15 96.30
CA VAL A 14 11.13 2.13 94.82
C VAL A 14 11.21 0.69 94.25
N VAL A 15 11.53 -0.31 95.06
CA VAL A 15 11.77 -1.70 94.60
C VAL A 15 10.49 -2.57 94.65
N ALA A 16 9.38 -2.06 95.18
CA ALA A 16 8.15 -2.84 95.41
C ALA A 16 7.07 -2.73 94.30
N LEU A 17 7.37 -2.15 93.13
CA LEU A 17 6.37 -1.91 92.07
C LEU A 17 6.64 -2.59 90.71
N LEU A 18 7.62 -3.48 90.58
CA LEU A 18 7.91 -4.12 89.28
C LEU A 18 7.89 -5.65 89.35
N ALA A 19 6.94 -6.19 88.58
CA ALA A 19 6.86 -7.54 88.03
C ALA A 19 6.22 -8.63 88.89
N GLY A 20 4.90 -8.73 88.74
CA GLY A 20 4.15 -9.96 89.00
C GLY A 20 4.09 -10.90 87.78
N CYS A 21 3.65 -12.12 88.09
CA CYS A 21 2.90 -13.09 87.28
C CYS A 21 3.59 -13.85 86.14
N ALA A 22 3.70 -15.17 86.31
CA ALA A 22 3.34 -16.27 85.37
C ALA A 22 3.95 -17.59 85.89
N GLU A 23 3.43 -18.81 85.74
CA GLU A 23 2.11 -19.45 85.60
C GLU A 23 2.44 -20.97 85.58
N PRO A 24 1.48 -21.88 85.87
CA PRO A 24 1.74 -23.32 85.99
C PRO A 24 2.04 -23.99 84.64
N THR A 25 2.94 -24.97 84.61
CA THR A 25 3.27 -25.78 83.43
C THR A 25 2.04 -26.51 82.86
N PRO A 26 1.71 -26.34 81.57
CA PRO A 26 0.64 -27.11 80.93
C PRO A 26 1.12 -28.50 80.50
N ILE A 27 0.28 -29.51 80.79
CA ILE A 27 0.37 -30.88 80.29
C ILE A 27 0.19 -30.83 78.77
N ALA A 28 1.10 -31.40 77.98
CA ALA A 28 0.95 -31.49 76.53
C ALA A 28 -0.29 -32.33 76.18
N GLY A 29 -1.22 -31.75 75.41
CA GLY A 29 -2.43 -32.43 74.93
C GLY A 29 -2.12 -33.49 73.86
N PRO A 30 -3.06 -34.40 73.56
CA PRO A 30 -2.88 -35.43 72.54
C PRO A 30 -2.58 -34.83 71.16
N GLU A 31 -1.77 -35.53 70.36
CA GLU A 31 -1.44 -35.12 69.00
C GLU A 31 -2.72 -34.95 68.16
N GLY A 32 -2.86 -33.78 67.52
CA GLY A 32 -4.06 -33.43 66.78
C GLY A 32 -4.31 -34.34 65.57
N PRO A 33 -5.56 -34.48 65.10
CA PRO A 33 -5.86 -35.29 63.93
C PRO A 33 -5.09 -34.78 62.71
N ARG A 34 -4.62 -35.70 61.87
CA ARG A 34 -3.97 -35.37 60.59
C ARG A 34 -4.91 -34.51 59.75
N GLY A 35 -4.43 -33.37 59.27
CA GLY A 35 -5.22 -32.43 58.48
C GLY A 35 -5.85 -33.06 57.24
N GLU A 36 -7.02 -32.56 56.85
CA GLU A 36 -7.76 -33.02 55.67
C GLU A 36 -6.93 -32.88 54.40
N ALA A 37 -7.18 -33.74 53.41
CA ALA A 37 -6.52 -33.65 52.11
C ALA A 37 -6.84 -32.29 51.45
N GLY A 38 -5.82 -31.62 50.93
CA GLY A 38 -5.99 -30.33 50.25
C GLY A 38 -6.93 -30.44 49.04
N PRO A 39 -7.59 -29.32 48.66
CA PRO A 39 -8.52 -29.32 47.54
C PRO A 39 -7.81 -29.73 46.23
N VAL A 40 -8.55 -30.42 45.36
CA VAL A 40 -8.09 -30.72 43.99
C VAL A 40 -7.87 -29.39 43.26
N GLY A 41 -6.71 -29.24 42.61
CA GLY A 41 -6.37 -28.01 41.89
C GLY A 41 -7.31 -27.72 40.73
N ASP A 42 -7.51 -26.44 40.44
CA ASP A 42 -8.41 -25.99 39.37
C ASP A 42 -7.98 -26.53 37.99
N ALA A 43 -8.98 -26.79 37.13
CA ALA A 43 -8.73 -27.19 35.75
C ALA A 43 -7.96 -26.08 35.01
N GLY A 44 -6.93 -26.47 34.23
CA GLY A 44 -6.13 -25.54 33.45
C GLY A 44 -6.98 -24.74 32.45
N LEU A 45 -6.64 -23.46 32.28
CA LEU A 45 -7.33 -22.58 31.34
C LEU A 45 -7.20 -23.11 29.90
N ARG A 46 -8.30 -23.06 29.14
CA ARG A 46 -8.30 -23.40 27.71
C ARG A 46 -7.39 -22.44 26.97
N GLY A 47 -6.51 -22.97 26.12
CA GLY A 47 -5.59 -22.15 25.31
C GLY A 47 -6.32 -21.13 24.45
N GLU A 48 -5.73 -19.93 24.32
CA GLU A 48 -6.24 -18.84 23.48
C GLU A 48 -6.41 -19.29 22.02
N PRO A 49 -7.46 -18.81 21.30
CA PRO A 49 -7.59 -19.03 19.87
C PRO A 49 -6.36 -18.49 19.11
N GLY A 50 -5.90 -19.23 18.10
CA GLY A 50 -4.77 -18.80 17.26
C GLY A 50 -5.07 -17.49 16.52
N GLU A 51 -4.05 -16.67 16.31
CA GLU A 51 -4.20 -15.39 15.61
C GLU A 51 -4.68 -15.58 14.16
N ARG A 52 -5.47 -14.62 13.69
CA ARG A 52 -5.92 -14.58 12.29
C ARG A 52 -4.70 -14.40 11.38
N GLY A 53 -4.62 -15.21 10.32
CA GLY A 53 -3.57 -15.08 9.32
C GLY A 53 -3.50 -13.68 8.69
N PRO A 54 -2.34 -13.29 8.12
CA PRO A 54 -2.16 -11.97 7.53
C PRO A 54 -3.12 -11.75 6.37
N VAL A 55 -3.50 -10.49 6.14
CA VAL A 55 -4.24 -10.08 4.94
C VAL A 55 -3.38 -10.37 3.71
N GLY A 56 -3.98 -10.94 2.66
CA GLY A 56 -3.30 -11.19 1.40
C GLY A 56 -2.78 -9.90 0.75
N PRO A 57 -1.79 -9.98 -0.15
CA PRO A 57 -1.30 -8.80 -0.86
C PRO A 57 -2.42 -8.12 -1.65
N ALA A 58 -2.32 -6.80 -1.81
CA ALA A 58 -3.19 -6.06 -2.72
C ALA A 58 -3.09 -6.66 -4.14
N GLY A 59 -4.21 -6.73 -4.85
CA GLY A 59 -4.21 -7.11 -6.27
C GLY A 59 -3.39 -6.12 -7.12
N PRO A 60 -2.98 -6.52 -8.34
CA PRO A 60 -2.33 -5.59 -9.27
C PRO A 60 -3.21 -4.37 -9.52
N ALA A 61 -2.59 -3.22 -9.78
CA ALA A 61 -3.31 -2.05 -10.25
C ALA A 61 -4.07 -2.39 -11.54
N GLY A 62 -5.29 -1.88 -11.68
CA GLY A 62 -6.03 -1.97 -12.95
C GLY A 62 -5.30 -1.25 -14.08
N PRO A 63 -5.61 -1.55 -15.35
CA PRO A 63 -5.07 -0.78 -16.47
C PRO A 63 -5.41 0.72 -16.29
N PRO A 64 -4.57 1.64 -16.79
CA PRO A 64 -4.89 3.06 -16.81
C PRO A 64 -6.29 3.28 -17.41
N GLY A 65 -7.11 4.09 -16.75
CA GLY A 65 -8.39 4.51 -17.34
C GLY A 65 -8.13 5.31 -18.62
N PRO A 66 -9.11 5.40 -19.56
CA PRO A 66 -9.02 6.32 -20.68
C PRO A 66 -8.75 7.72 -20.12
N GLY A 67 -7.58 8.27 -20.46
CA GLY A 67 -7.02 9.43 -19.79
C GLY A 67 -7.85 10.67 -20.06
N ASP A 68 -8.59 11.14 -19.06
CA ASP A 68 -9.11 12.51 -19.06
C ASP A 68 -8.02 13.43 -18.49
N THR A 69 -6.91 13.58 -19.22
CA THR A 69 -5.97 14.67 -18.97
C THR A 69 -6.60 15.93 -19.54
N GLY A 70 -7.34 16.67 -18.72
CA GLY A 70 -8.12 17.85 -19.07
C GLY A 70 -7.36 19.05 -19.65
N ARG A 71 -6.35 18.83 -20.51
CA ARG A 71 -5.72 19.87 -21.32
C ARG A 71 -5.14 19.41 -22.67
N HIS A 72 -5.22 18.11 -23.03
CA HIS A 72 -4.69 17.63 -24.31
C HIS A 72 -5.67 16.70 -25.00
N ASN A 73 -5.78 16.90 -26.31
CA ASN A 73 -6.65 16.19 -27.23
C ASN A 73 -6.31 14.69 -27.39
N PHE A 74 -5.49 14.08 -26.53
CA PHE A 74 -5.07 12.69 -26.66
C PHE A 74 -6.16 11.74 -26.17
N CYS A 75 -6.60 10.83 -27.03
CA CYS A 75 -7.64 9.86 -26.69
C CYS A 75 -7.10 8.48 -26.33
N GLY A 76 -5.90 8.15 -26.78
CA GLY A 76 -5.36 6.80 -26.71
C GLY A 76 -4.77 6.33 -28.03
N LEU A 77 -4.62 5.02 -28.14
CA LEU A 77 -4.11 4.33 -29.32
C LEU A 77 -5.26 3.61 -30.03
N THR A 78 -5.16 3.45 -31.35
CA THR A 78 -6.03 2.52 -32.08
C THR A 78 -5.93 1.10 -31.50
N PRO A 79 -7.02 0.32 -31.50
CA PRO A 79 -7.01 -1.06 -31.02
C PRO A 79 -6.18 -1.99 -31.91
N ASP A 80 -6.14 -1.70 -33.21
CA ASP A 80 -5.37 -2.42 -34.22
C ASP A 80 -4.06 -1.70 -34.55
N ALA A 81 -3.13 -2.45 -35.14
CA ALA A 81 -1.83 -1.98 -35.57
C ALA A 81 -1.79 -1.85 -37.10
N TYR A 82 -1.28 -0.72 -37.57
CA TYR A 82 -1.33 -0.32 -38.97
C TYR A 82 0.05 -0.30 -39.62
N THR A 83 0.10 -0.72 -40.89
CA THR A 83 1.27 -0.62 -41.79
C THR A 83 1.06 0.52 -42.78
N GLY A 84 2.11 0.87 -43.52
CA GLY A 84 2.05 1.89 -44.55
C GLY A 84 1.12 1.54 -45.72
N ALA A 85 0.82 0.27 -45.99
CA ALA A 85 0.01 -0.17 -47.14
C ALA A 85 -1.39 -0.75 -46.81
N GLU A 86 -1.91 -0.60 -45.59
CA GLU A 86 -3.14 -1.30 -45.16
C GLU A 86 -4.44 -0.86 -45.88
N VAL A 87 -5.44 -1.75 -45.94
CA VAL A 87 -6.76 -1.53 -46.57
C VAL A 87 -7.53 -0.46 -45.81
N GLY A 88 -7.59 0.74 -46.39
CA GLY A 88 -8.17 1.93 -45.78
C GLY A 88 -7.12 2.97 -45.36
N GLY A 89 -5.82 2.64 -45.33
CA GLY A 89 -4.72 3.57 -45.05
C GLY A 89 -4.97 4.49 -43.86
N TYR A 90 -4.62 5.77 -44.01
CA TYR A 90 -4.94 6.84 -43.06
C TYR A 90 -6.43 6.88 -42.65
N GLN A 91 -7.33 6.51 -43.57
CA GLN A 91 -8.77 6.53 -43.34
C GLN A 91 -9.19 5.43 -42.35
N GLY A 92 -8.63 4.22 -42.43
CA GLY A 92 -8.92 3.14 -41.48
C GLY A 92 -8.45 3.45 -40.06
N ALA A 93 -7.27 4.06 -39.92
CA ALA A 93 -6.79 4.57 -38.63
C ALA A 93 -7.63 5.76 -38.14
N GLY A 94 -8.06 6.64 -39.06
CA GLY A 94 -8.95 7.76 -38.78
C GLY A 94 -10.30 7.31 -38.26
N ASP A 95 -10.92 6.32 -38.88
CA ASP A 95 -12.20 5.73 -38.47
C ASP A 95 -12.08 5.07 -37.09
N ALA A 96 -11.00 4.31 -36.85
CA ALA A 96 -10.72 3.73 -35.53
C ALA A 96 -10.50 4.81 -34.45
N CYS A 97 -9.80 5.90 -34.78
CA CYS A 97 -9.65 7.03 -33.88
C CYS A 97 -10.99 7.76 -33.62
N ALA A 98 -11.81 7.92 -34.66
CA ALA A 98 -13.15 8.50 -34.52
C ALA A 98 -13.99 7.69 -33.54
N GLU A 99 -14.04 6.36 -33.68
CA GLU A 99 -14.74 5.48 -32.74
C GLU A 99 -14.18 5.60 -31.31
N LEU A 100 -12.86 5.58 -31.15
CA LEU A 100 -12.20 5.64 -29.84
C LEU A 100 -12.48 6.95 -29.08
N CYS A 101 -12.54 8.08 -29.77
CA CYS A 101 -12.77 9.38 -29.14
C CYS A 101 -14.24 9.81 -29.12
N THR A 102 -15.17 9.09 -29.77
CA THR A 102 -16.60 9.42 -29.71
C THR A 102 -17.18 9.32 -28.31
N THR A 103 -16.63 8.46 -27.44
CA THR A 103 -16.98 8.43 -26.00
C THR A 103 -16.65 9.74 -25.27
N MET A 104 -15.86 10.62 -25.89
CA MET A 104 -15.51 11.96 -25.40
C MET A 104 -16.22 13.09 -26.18
N GLY A 105 -17.08 12.79 -27.16
CA GLY A 105 -17.97 13.75 -27.81
C GLY A 105 -17.39 14.56 -28.97
N HIS A 106 -16.33 14.06 -29.65
CA HIS A 106 -15.50 14.85 -30.55
C HIS A 106 -15.11 14.11 -31.85
N GLU A 107 -14.96 14.83 -32.97
CA GLU A 107 -14.38 14.31 -34.22
C GLU A 107 -12.89 14.06 -33.97
N ALA A 108 -12.47 12.80 -34.04
CA ALA A 108 -11.08 12.44 -33.82
C ALA A 108 -10.40 11.92 -35.07
N ARG A 109 -9.07 12.03 -35.03
CA ARG A 109 -8.15 11.77 -36.13
C ARG A 109 -6.84 11.21 -35.60
N ALA A 110 -6.00 10.71 -36.49
CA ALA A 110 -4.61 10.46 -36.13
C ALA A 110 -3.95 11.78 -35.65
N CYS A 111 -3.15 11.69 -34.60
CA CYS A 111 -2.37 12.81 -34.09
C CYS A 111 -1.36 13.27 -35.13
N THR A 112 -1.16 14.57 -35.24
CA THR A 112 -0.10 15.17 -36.06
C THR A 112 1.17 15.38 -35.23
N ALA A 113 2.26 15.76 -35.89
CA ALA A 113 3.47 16.23 -35.22
C ALA A 113 3.19 17.38 -34.23
N ALA A 114 2.24 18.26 -34.54
CA ALA A 114 1.85 19.37 -33.67
C ALA A 114 1.13 18.87 -32.42
N ASP A 115 0.23 17.90 -32.56
CA ASP A 115 -0.44 17.29 -31.40
C ASP A 115 0.55 16.55 -30.51
N LEU A 116 1.48 15.80 -31.11
CA LEU A 116 2.53 15.10 -30.38
C LEU A 116 3.43 16.08 -29.59
N ALA A 117 3.81 17.21 -30.19
CA ALA A 117 4.61 18.23 -29.53
C ALA A 117 3.91 18.84 -28.29
N MET A 118 2.58 18.90 -28.31
CA MET A 118 1.78 19.35 -27.17
C MET A 118 1.67 18.26 -26.09
N ILE A 119 1.49 17.00 -26.48
CA ILE A 119 1.34 15.87 -25.54
C ILE A 119 2.66 15.56 -24.81
N LEU A 120 3.80 15.63 -25.50
CA LEU A 120 5.12 15.34 -24.92
C LEU A 120 5.52 16.30 -23.78
N GLN A 121 4.81 17.41 -23.59
CA GLN A 121 5.05 18.34 -22.47
C GLN A 121 4.47 17.83 -21.14
N ASP A 122 3.56 16.86 -21.17
CA ASP A 122 2.72 16.51 -20.01
C ASP A 122 2.76 15.02 -19.58
N GLY A 123 3.47 14.15 -20.31
CA GLY A 123 3.68 12.75 -19.90
C GLY A 123 4.00 11.78 -21.04
N ASP A 124 4.48 10.60 -20.66
CA ASP A 124 4.97 9.53 -21.54
C ASP A 124 3.93 9.07 -22.57
N VAL A 125 4.04 9.57 -23.79
CA VAL A 125 3.40 8.94 -24.95
C VAL A 125 4.06 7.59 -25.17
N PRO A 126 3.30 6.48 -25.27
CA PRO A 126 3.88 5.17 -25.53
C PRO A 126 4.79 5.22 -26.74
N ALA A 127 6.05 4.83 -26.59
CA ALA A 127 7.02 4.84 -27.67
C ALA A 127 6.61 3.83 -28.76
N GLY A 128 6.87 4.17 -30.02
CA GLY A 128 6.63 3.29 -31.16
C GLY A 128 5.20 3.31 -31.71
N ALA A 129 4.33 4.22 -31.29
CA ALA A 129 3.05 4.46 -31.95
C ALA A 129 3.23 5.38 -33.16
N TRP A 130 2.44 5.18 -34.22
CA TRP A 130 2.46 6.05 -35.38
C TRP A 130 1.72 7.37 -35.15
N TYR A 131 2.19 8.42 -35.81
CA TYR A 131 1.49 9.71 -35.88
C TYR A 131 1.72 10.33 -37.26
N LEU A 132 0.89 11.31 -37.63
CA LEU A 132 0.96 11.99 -38.92
C LEU A 132 2.08 13.04 -38.94
N ASP A 133 3.07 12.78 -39.79
CA ASP A 133 4.13 13.72 -40.17
C ASP A 133 4.17 13.80 -41.69
N ALA A 134 3.89 14.98 -42.25
CA ALA A 134 3.82 15.19 -43.70
C ALA A 134 5.12 14.90 -44.47
N ARG A 135 6.24 14.66 -43.78
CA ARG A 135 7.51 14.25 -44.42
C ARG A 135 7.81 12.76 -44.33
N ARG A 136 7.06 12.04 -43.50
CA ARG A 136 7.36 10.70 -43.00
C ARG A 136 6.03 9.98 -42.76
N ASP A 137 5.25 9.84 -43.81
CA ASP A 137 3.91 9.28 -43.78
C ASP A 137 3.73 8.09 -44.74
N CYS A 138 4.80 7.40 -45.14
CA CYS A 138 4.69 6.16 -45.93
C CYS A 138 3.91 6.35 -47.26
N ASP A 139 4.27 7.40 -48.01
CA ASP A 139 3.54 7.88 -49.18
C ASP A 139 2.05 8.11 -48.87
N ALA A 140 1.78 8.95 -47.87
CA ALA A 140 0.42 9.18 -47.36
C ALA A 140 -0.32 7.90 -46.95
N TRP A 141 0.38 6.96 -46.33
CA TRP A 141 -0.11 5.67 -45.84
C TRP A 141 -0.69 4.83 -46.97
N THR A 142 0.04 4.79 -48.09
CA THR A 142 -0.31 3.94 -49.25
C THR A 142 0.79 2.95 -49.64
N SER A 143 1.95 3.00 -48.98
CA SER A 143 3.11 2.18 -49.31
C SER A 143 3.82 1.65 -48.06
N ASP A 144 4.30 0.42 -48.12
CA ASP A 144 5.18 -0.16 -47.10
C ASP A 144 6.67 0.19 -47.35
N GLU A 145 6.96 0.89 -48.44
CA GLU A 145 8.31 1.37 -48.74
C GLU A 145 8.65 2.64 -47.95
N GLY A 146 9.91 2.75 -47.55
CA GLY A 146 10.43 3.93 -46.86
C GLY A 146 10.23 3.92 -45.35
N VAL A 147 10.10 5.11 -44.79
CA VAL A 147 9.96 5.33 -43.36
C VAL A 147 8.77 6.23 -43.10
N GLY A 148 8.16 6.06 -41.94
CA GLY A 148 7.33 7.12 -41.42
C GLY A 148 7.51 7.35 -39.93
N ALA A 149 6.63 8.16 -39.37
CA ALA A 149 6.88 8.79 -38.09
C ALA A 149 6.25 8.05 -36.92
N VAL A 150 7.09 7.76 -35.92
CA VAL A 150 6.66 7.12 -34.67
C VAL A 150 7.08 7.90 -33.43
N THR A 151 6.35 7.69 -32.34
CA THR A 151 6.61 8.28 -31.03
C THR A 151 7.88 7.70 -30.38
N GLY A 152 8.53 8.47 -29.49
CA GLY A 152 9.74 8.05 -28.78
C GLY A 152 10.14 9.06 -27.70
N ALA A 153 10.92 8.61 -26.71
CA ALA A 153 11.14 9.29 -25.43
C ALA A 153 11.84 10.66 -25.49
N ASP A 154 12.42 11.07 -26.62
CA ASP A 154 13.07 12.38 -26.75
C ASP A 154 12.74 13.16 -28.04
N ARG A 155 12.27 12.51 -29.12
CA ARG A 155 11.76 13.13 -30.36
C ARG A 155 10.96 12.10 -31.16
N PRO A 156 10.08 12.54 -32.08
CA PRO A 156 9.57 11.64 -33.11
C PRO A 156 10.70 10.97 -33.92
N GLY A 157 10.66 9.65 -34.00
CA GLY A 157 11.62 8.80 -34.71
C GLY A 157 11.08 8.30 -36.04
N GLU A 158 11.96 7.71 -36.85
CA GLU A 158 11.62 7.03 -38.11
C GLU A 158 11.40 5.53 -37.86
N GLY A 159 10.33 5.00 -38.44
CA GLY A 159 9.94 3.61 -38.43
C GLY A 159 9.74 3.07 -39.83
N ALA A 160 10.11 1.81 -40.10
CA ALA A 160 9.82 1.19 -41.39
C ALA A 160 8.31 1.08 -41.60
N CYS A 161 7.83 1.51 -42.77
CA CYS A 161 6.41 1.51 -43.12
C CYS A 161 5.81 0.10 -43.15
N SER A 162 6.62 -0.91 -43.46
CA SER A 162 6.26 -2.32 -43.40
C SER A 162 6.01 -2.88 -41.98
N VAL A 163 6.18 -2.08 -40.93
CA VAL A 163 6.03 -2.52 -39.53
C VAL A 163 4.69 -2.04 -39.00
N ALA A 164 3.80 -3.00 -38.68
CA ALA A 164 2.50 -2.74 -38.08
C ALA A 164 2.65 -2.14 -36.68
N ARG A 165 2.07 -0.97 -36.42
CA ARG A 165 2.06 -0.35 -35.08
C ARG A 165 0.74 0.38 -34.81
N PRO A 166 0.31 0.51 -33.55
CA PRO A 166 -0.88 1.31 -33.24
C PRO A 166 -0.66 2.78 -33.63
N VAL A 167 -1.75 3.47 -33.97
CA VAL A 167 -1.76 4.89 -34.31
C VAL A 167 -2.21 5.72 -33.11
N LEU A 168 -1.54 6.84 -32.89
CA LEU A 168 -1.87 7.80 -31.86
C LEU A 168 -3.14 8.57 -32.26
N CYS A 169 -4.17 8.56 -31.42
CA CYS A 169 -5.45 9.21 -31.69
C CYS A 169 -5.59 10.53 -30.93
N CYS A 170 -5.92 11.58 -31.67
CA CYS A 170 -6.13 12.92 -31.17
C CYS A 170 -7.46 13.53 -31.62
N ARG A 171 -7.95 14.46 -30.82
CA ARG A 171 -8.99 15.44 -31.16
C ARG A 171 -8.44 16.65 -31.93
#